data_AF-A0AAN6J3U2-F1
#
_entry.id   AF-A0AAN6J3U2-F1
#
_cell.length_a   1.000
_cell.length_b   1.000
_cell.length_c   1.000
_cell.angle_alpha   90.00
_cell.angle_beta   90.00
_cell.angle_gamma   90.00
#
_symmetry.space_group_name_H-M   'P 1'
#
loop_
_entity.id
_entity.type
_entity.pdbx_description
1 polymer ?
#
loop_
_entity_poly.entity_id
_entity_poly.type
_entity_poly.pdbx_seq_one_letter_code
_entity_poly.pdbx_strand_id
1 'polypeptide(L)'
;MELLQDPQVKGKDTCMNNNEYCSVLNKAKTSPVHTRAPLGGKRSVNLLDTVPEERIRAHCASIDRALATQGDNQSTEKTVCLFGAAPAALIYVIHRIAGKKETRDLHIKVHDMPLERVLAVWEATEVLGIRPAQPHIEGHVIGYISHYAITPEQMWVVAVASLHRRQSSKIFRTLIHQVAWNLVHQRYSEDGAQALQDKAREWPDLHFTIDKKVTELKEKKAIHDAHTLEYDQATLSPTDE
;
A
#
# COMPACT_ATOMS: atom_id res chain seq x y z
N MET A 1 -0.74 -61.23 2.62
CA MET A 1 -2.05 -61.50 1.99
C MET A 1 -2.94 -60.31 2.33
N GLU A 2 -3.35 -59.59 1.29
CA GLU A 2 -4.51 -58.67 1.14
C GLU A 2 -4.71 -57.54 2.19
N LEU A 3 -4.52 -56.25 1.88
CA LEU A 3 -5.25 -55.30 1.02
C LEU A 3 -6.63 -54.84 1.52
N LEU A 4 -6.84 -53.52 1.36
CA LEU A 4 -8.06 -52.69 1.40
C LEU A 4 -8.52 -52.21 2.79
N GLN A 5 -8.94 -50.96 3.02
CA GLN A 5 -9.04 -49.71 2.26
C GLN A 5 -9.44 -48.59 3.25
N ASP A 6 -9.05 -47.34 2.98
CA ASP A 6 -9.62 -46.12 3.60
C ASP A 6 -11.13 -45.96 3.33
N PRO A 7 -11.81 -45.07 4.09
CA PRO A 7 -12.27 -43.86 3.40
C PRO A 7 -12.11 -42.54 4.16
N GLN A 8 -11.97 -41.51 3.33
CA GLN A 8 -11.85 -40.06 3.57
C GLN A 8 -12.92 -39.44 4.49
N VAL A 9 -12.52 -38.38 5.22
CA VAL A 9 -13.36 -37.18 5.40
C VAL A 9 -12.52 -35.90 5.28
N LYS A 10 -13.04 -35.00 4.44
CA LYS A 10 -12.53 -33.70 4.00
C LYS A 10 -12.45 -32.65 5.12
N GLY A 11 -11.29 -32.02 5.27
CA GLY A 11 -11.15 -30.68 5.86
C GLY A 11 -10.61 -29.74 4.77
N LYS A 12 -11.39 -28.72 4.41
CA LYS A 12 -11.04 -27.73 3.39
C LYS A 12 -9.95 -26.80 3.93
N ASP A 13 -8.72 -26.95 3.43
CA ASP A 13 -7.75 -25.87 3.46
C ASP A 13 -8.16 -24.84 2.40
N THR A 14 -8.76 -23.74 2.87
CA THR A 14 -8.95 -22.54 2.08
C THR A 14 -7.58 -21.92 1.81
N CYS A 15 -6.95 -22.33 0.71
CA CYS A 15 -5.79 -21.66 0.15
C CYS A 15 -6.16 -20.21 -0.19
N MET A 16 -5.44 -19.27 0.41
CA MET A 16 -5.49 -17.87 0.03
C MET A 16 -5.10 -17.74 -1.44
N ASN A 17 -5.95 -17.07 -2.21
CA ASN A 17 -5.70 -16.73 -3.61
C ASN A 17 -4.44 -15.87 -3.72
N ASN A 18 -3.32 -16.50 -4.05
CA ASN A 18 -2.16 -15.82 -4.60
C ASN A 18 -2.50 -15.39 -6.03
N ASN A 19 -2.85 -14.12 -6.21
CA ASN A 19 -2.99 -13.53 -7.53
C ASN A 19 -1.60 -13.43 -8.19
N GLU A 20 -1.21 -14.50 -8.91
CA GLU A 20 -0.01 -14.55 -9.76
C GLU A 20 -0.24 -13.70 -11.02
N TYR A 21 0.60 -12.68 -11.23
CA TYR A 21 0.60 -11.88 -12.46
C TYR A 21 2.02 -11.81 -13.04
N CYS A 22 2.15 -12.18 -14.32
CA CYS A 22 3.41 -12.20 -15.06
C CYS A 22 3.47 -11.02 -16.05
N SER A 23 4.56 -10.25 -16.06
CA SER A 23 4.87 -9.28 -17.13
C SER A 23 5.79 -9.89 -18.17
N VAL A 24 5.55 -9.53 -19.43
CA VAL A 24 6.33 -9.95 -20.60
C VAL A 24 7.09 -8.73 -21.15
N LEU A 25 8.38 -8.88 -21.39
CA LEU A 25 9.22 -7.83 -22.00
C LEU A 25 9.74 -8.26 -23.37
N ASN A 26 9.57 -7.40 -24.38
CA ASN A 26 10.11 -7.61 -25.71
C ASN A 26 11.37 -6.76 -25.95
N LYS A 27 12.38 -7.38 -26.57
CA LYS A 27 13.51 -6.63 -27.15
C LYS A 27 13.05 -5.92 -28.42
N ALA A 28 13.15 -4.60 -28.45
CA ALA A 28 12.86 -3.82 -29.64
C ALA A 28 13.91 -4.09 -30.72
N LYS A 29 13.52 -4.79 -31.79
CA LYS A 29 14.03 -4.61 -33.16
C LYS A 29 12.87 -4.78 -34.14
N THR A 30 12.64 -3.71 -34.89
CA THR A 30 11.77 -3.54 -36.06
C THR A 30 11.32 -4.84 -36.79
N SER A 31 10.02 -5.18 -36.70
CA SER A 31 9.09 -5.44 -37.84
C SER A 31 7.73 -5.94 -37.33
N PRO A 32 6.60 -5.66 -38.03
CA PRO A 32 5.26 -5.98 -37.55
C PRO A 32 4.85 -7.40 -37.95
N VAL A 33 4.31 -8.21 -37.04
CA VAL A 33 3.59 -9.44 -37.40
C VAL A 33 2.36 -9.61 -36.49
N HIS A 34 1.24 -9.87 -37.14
CA HIS A 34 -0.10 -9.98 -36.60
C HIS A 34 -0.44 -11.39 -36.05
N THR A 35 -1.41 -11.38 -35.12
CA THR A 35 -2.55 -12.30 -34.93
C THR A 35 -2.39 -13.71 -34.31
N ARG A 36 -3.25 -13.87 -33.28
CA ARG A 36 -4.24 -14.94 -33.00
C ARG A 36 -3.91 -16.08 -32.03
N ALA A 37 -4.90 -16.31 -31.16
CA ALA A 37 -5.09 -17.44 -30.26
C ALA A 37 -5.28 -18.78 -31.01
N PRO A 38 -5.08 -19.93 -30.32
CA PRO A 38 -6.26 -20.60 -29.77
C PRO A 38 -6.08 -21.27 -28.38
N LEU A 39 -7.25 -21.40 -27.74
CA LEU A 39 -7.70 -22.20 -26.59
C LEU A 39 -6.81 -23.37 -26.07
N GLY A 40 -6.56 -23.35 -24.75
CA GLY A 40 -6.23 -24.54 -23.95
C GLY A 40 -5.65 -24.22 -22.57
N GLY A 41 -6.49 -24.22 -21.52
CA GLY A 41 -6.04 -24.12 -20.11
C GLY A 41 -5.67 -22.72 -19.62
N LYS A 42 -6.65 -21.87 -19.32
CA LYS A 42 -6.44 -20.49 -18.84
C LYS A 42 -5.79 -20.47 -17.43
N ARG A 43 -4.46 -20.42 -17.36
CA ARG A 43 -3.79 -19.45 -16.48
C ARG A 43 -3.69 -18.18 -17.30
N SER A 44 -4.62 -17.25 -17.08
CA SER A 44 -4.61 -15.96 -17.79
C SER A 44 -3.39 -15.17 -17.34
N VAL A 45 -2.28 -15.35 -18.06
CA VAL A 45 -1.17 -14.40 -18.06
C VAL A 45 -1.71 -13.13 -18.70
N ASN A 46 -2.23 -12.22 -17.88
CA ASN A 46 -2.65 -10.91 -18.37
C ASN A 46 -1.37 -10.16 -18.75
N LEU A 47 -1.10 -10.09 -20.05
CA LEU A 47 0.01 -9.38 -20.64
C LEU A 47 0.00 -7.91 -20.18
N LEU A 48 0.99 -7.53 -19.38
CA LEU A 48 1.08 -6.23 -18.69
C LEU A 48 1.58 -5.06 -19.57
N ASP A 49 1.47 -5.16 -20.91
CA ASP A 49 2.00 -4.23 -21.94
C ASP A 49 3.44 -4.55 -22.39
N THR A 50 3.80 -4.11 -23.61
CA THR A 50 5.15 -4.26 -24.18
C THR A 50 5.97 -3.01 -23.88
N VAL A 51 6.90 -3.10 -22.93
CA VAL A 51 7.78 -1.99 -22.56
C VAL A 51 9.21 -2.24 -23.07
N PRO A 52 9.89 -1.23 -23.65
CA PRO A 52 11.31 -1.38 -24.01
C PRO A 52 12.17 -1.77 -22.80
N GLU A 53 12.98 -2.83 -22.95
CA GLU A 53 13.81 -3.39 -21.87
C GLU A 53 14.73 -2.33 -21.23
N GLU A 54 15.35 -1.47 -22.03
CA GLU A 54 16.21 -0.38 -21.52
C GLU A 54 15.44 0.57 -20.59
N ARG A 55 14.20 0.91 -20.95
CA ARG A 55 13.37 1.86 -20.19
C ARG A 55 12.90 1.26 -18.88
N ILE A 56 12.47 0.00 -18.89
CA ILE A 56 12.02 -0.64 -17.67
C ILE A 56 13.19 -0.89 -16.71
N ARG A 57 14.38 -1.25 -17.22
CA ARG A 57 15.59 -1.41 -16.39
C ARG A 57 16.04 -0.09 -15.76
N ALA A 58 15.95 1.02 -16.50
CA ALA A 58 16.31 2.35 -15.98
C ALA A 58 15.43 2.77 -14.78
N HIS A 59 14.15 2.39 -14.80
CA HIS A 59 13.15 2.88 -13.84
C HIS A 59 12.69 1.85 -12.80
N CYS A 60 12.98 0.56 -12.97
CA CYS A 60 12.48 -0.52 -12.11
C CYS A 60 13.63 -1.40 -11.62
N ALA A 61 14.08 -1.15 -10.39
CA ALA A 61 15.20 -1.87 -9.80
C ALA A 61 14.93 -3.38 -9.63
N SER A 62 13.69 -3.75 -9.29
CA SER A 62 13.31 -5.15 -9.08
C SER A 62 13.33 -5.94 -10.38
N ILE A 63 12.80 -5.36 -11.46
CA ILE A 63 12.84 -5.98 -12.79
C ILE A 63 14.28 -6.04 -13.32
N ASP A 64 15.07 -4.98 -13.17
CA ASP A 64 16.48 -4.99 -13.60
C ASP A 64 17.28 -6.12 -12.93
N ARG A 65 17.13 -6.29 -11.61
CA ARG A 65 17.73 -7.43 -10.88
C ARG A 65 17.22 -8.77 -11.39
N ALA A 66 15.92 -8.93 -11.59
CA ALA A 66 15.34 -10.18 -12.09
C ALA A 66 15.89 -10.53 -13.49
N LEU A 67 15.97 -9.55 -14.38
CA LEU A 67 16.49 -9.74 -15.74
C LEU A 67 17.99 -9.99 -15.77
N ALA A 68 18.76 -9.44 -14.82
CA ALA A 68 20.19 -9.72 -14.68
C ALA A 68 20.47 -11.19 -14.30
N THR A 69 19.59 -11.80 -13.50
CA THR A 69 19.73 -13.22 -13.10
C THR A 69 19.40 -14.23 -14.19
N GLN A 70 18.65 -13.84 -15.23
CA GLN A 70 18.23 -14.74 -16.32
C GLN A 70 19.33 -14.98 -17.38
N GLY A 71 20.50 -14.33 -17.23
CA GLY A 71 21.60 -14.42 -18.19
C GLY A 71 21.28 -13.79 -19.55
N ASP A 72 22.29 -13.67 -20.40
CA ASP A 72 22.15 -13.18 -21.78
C ASP A 72 21.59 -14.24 -22.74
N ASN A 73 20.72 -15.12 -22.21
CA ASN A 73 19.99 -16.07 -23.03
C ASN A 73 19.24 -15.30 -24.11
N GLN A 74 19.48 -15.68 -25.37
CA GLN A 74 18.94 -15.05 -26.58
C GLN A 74 17.41 -15.19 -26.72
N SER A 75 16.70 -15.51 -25.63
CA SER A 75 15.25 -15.51 -25.60
C SER A 75 14.72 -14.14 -26.01
N THR A 76 13.85 -14.13 -27.01
CA THR A 76 13.12 -12.94 -27.47
C THR A 76 12.14 -12.43 -26.42
N GLU A 77 11.77 -13.29 -25.45
CA GLU A 77 10.75 -13.01 -24.44
C GLU A 77 11.29 -13.34 -23.04
N LYS A 78 11.24 -12.36 -22.13
CA LYS A 78 11.59 -12.55 -20.72
C LYS A 78 10.34 -12.33 -19.87
N THR A 79 10.06 -13.29 -18.99
CA THR A 79 8.94 -13.22 -18.05
C THR A 79 9.45 -12.86 -16.66
N VAL A 80 8.80 -11.88 -16.01
CA VAL A 80 9.06 -11.52 -14.62
C VAL A 80 7.75 -11.62 -13.83
N CYS A 81 7.78 -12.34 -12.72
CA CYS A 81 6.64 -12.45 -11.80
C CYS A 81 6.77 -11.39 -10.71
N LEU A 82 5.70 -10.63 -10.48
CA LEU A 82 5.63 -9.60 -9.44
C LEU A 82 4.56 -9.96 -8.42
N PHE A 83 4.88 -9.76 -7.14
CA PHE A 83 4.00 -10.11 -6.01
C PHE A 83 3.91 -8.95 -5.03
N GLY A 84 2.82 -8.92 -4.25
CA GLY A 84 2.65 -7.97 -3.14
C GLY A 84 2.14 -6.58 -3.54
N ALA A 85 1.58 -6.41 -4.73
CA ALA A 85 0.89 -5.18 -5.14
C ALA A 85 -0.34 -5.49 -6.00
N ALA A 86 -1.32 -4.58 -6.01
CA ALA A 86 -2.52 -4.74 -6.80
C ALA A 86 -2.21 -4.71 -8.32
N PRO A 87 -2.76 -5.63 -9.13
CA PRO A 87 -2.46 -5.71 -10.57
C PRO A 87 -2.72 -4.41 -11.33
N ALA A 88 -3.85 -3.74 -11.05
CA ALA A 88 -4.20 -2.47 -11.69
C ALA A 88 -3.19 -1.34 -11.38
N ALA A 89 -2.61 -1.35 -10.18
CA ALA A 89 -1.59 -0.38 -9.80
C ALA A 89 -0.24 -0.67 -10.47
N LEU A 90 0.15 -1.95 -10.56
CA LEU A 90 1.33 -2.36 -11.33
C LEU A 90 1.20 -1.95 -12.80
N ILE A 91 0.05 -2.21 -13.43
CA ILE A 91 -0.25 -1.77 -14.80
C ILE A 91 -0.11 -0.25 -14.92
N TYR A 92 -0.73 0.49 -14.01
CA TYR A 92 -0.67 1.95 -14.02
C TYR A 92 0.78 2.46 -13.98
N VAL A 93 1.61 1.93 -13.08
CA VAL A 93 3.02 2.36 -12.94
C VAL A 93 3.83 1.94 -14.17
N ILE A 94 3.65 0.72 -14.69
CA ILE A 94 4.33 0.24 -15.89
C ILE A 94 3.97 1.09 -17.11
N HIS A 95 2.70 1.45 -17.30
CA HIS A 95 2.27 2.36 -18.37
C HIS A 95 2.88 3.75 -18.21
N ARG A 96 3.07 4.25 -16.99
CA ARG A 96 3.77 5.53 -16.75
C ARG A 96 5.23 5.46 -17.18
N ILE A 97 5.91 4.33 -16.94
CA ILE A 97 7.27 4.10 -17.44
C ILE A 97 7.25 4.03 -18.97
N ALA A 98 6.35 3.24 -19.55
CA ALA A 98 6.25 3.05 -20.99
C ALA A 98 5.98 4.37 -21.74
N GLY A 99 5.13 5.25 -21.20
CA GLY A 99 4.80 6.54 -21.82
C GLY A 99 5.87 7.62 -21.71
N LYS A 100 6.96 7.40 -20.96
CA LYS A 100 8.03 8.39 -20.80
C LYS A 100 8.99 8.35 -21.98
N LYS A 101 9.17 9.51 -22.64
CA LYS A 101 10.11 9.68 -23.76
C LYS A 101 11.58 9.69 -23.30
N GLU A 102 11.83 10.23 -22.11
CA GLU A 102 13.18 10.39 -21.52
C GLU A 102 13.31 9.62 -20.20
N THR A 103 14.51 9.14 -19.89
CA THR A 103 14.80 8.19 -18.81
C THR A 103 15.12 8.81 -17.45
N ARG A 104 15.10 10.14 -17.30
CA ARG A 104 15.54 10.81 -16.05
C ARG A 104 14.40 11.30 -15.15
N ASP A 105 13.26 11.73 -15.70
CA ASP A 105 12.21 12.43 -14.95
C ASP A 105 10.89 11.64 -14.86
N LEU A 106 10.93 10.46 -14.23
CA LEU A 106 9.70 9.71 -13.95
C LEU A 106 8.94 10.37 -12.79
N HIS A 107 7.76 10.88 -13.09
CA HIS A 107 6.80 11.39 -12.11
C HIS A 107 5.48 10.62 -12.24
N ILE A 108 5.02 10.08 -11.11
CA ILE A 108 3.76 9.34 -11.02
C ILE A 108 2.72 10.24 -10.35
N LYS A 109 1.74 10.72 -11.13
CA LYS A 109 0.64 11.57 -10.63
C LYS A 109 -0.33 10.73 -9.79
N VAL A 110 -0.68 11.20 -8.58
CA VAL A 110 -1.62 10.52 -7.67
C VAL A 110 -2.68 11.46 -7.06
N HIS A 111 -2.56 12.77 -7.23
CA HIS A 111 -3.40 13.77 -6.52
C HIS A 111 -4.91 13.70 -6.80
N ASP A 112 -5.32 13.16 -7.95
CA ASP A 112 -6.73 13.05 -8.34
C ASP A 112 -7.33 11.67 -8.03
N MET A 113 -6.61 10.85 -7.26
CA MET A 113 -7.01 9.48 -6.96
C MET A 113 -7.59 9.36 -5.55
N PRO A 114 -8.59 8.49 -5.34
CA PRO A 114 -9.03 8.14 -4.00
C PRO A 114 -7.90 7.41 -3.23
N LEU A 115 -7.91 7.53 -1.90
CA LEU A 115 -6.84 7.09 -1.00
C LEU A 115 -6.41 5.64 -1.26
N GLU A 116 -7.37 4.74 -1.47
CA GLU A 116 -7.14 3.31 -1.68
C GLU A 116 -6.34 3.06 -2.96
N ARG A 117 -6.60 3.85 -4.02
CA ARG A 117 -5.82 3.79 -5.26
C ARG A 117 -4.43 4.37 -5.08
N VAL A 118 -4.28 5.46 -4.31
CA VAL A 118 -2.95 6.02 -4.02
C VAL A 118 -2.10 5.00 -3.26
N LEU A 119 -2.66 4.33 -2.25
CA LEU A 119 -1.98 3.29 -1.50
C LEU A 119 -1.55 2.12 -2.38
N ALA A 120 -2.45 1.64 -3.25
CA ALA A 120 -2.11 0.58 -4.19
C ALA A 120 -0.96 0.98 -5.14
N VAL A 121 -0.94 2.24 -5.60
CA VAL A 121 0.16 2.79 -6.41
C VAL A 121 1.45 2.88 -5.59
N TRP A 122 1.39 3.35 -4.35
CA TRP A 122 2.54 3.38 -3.45
C TRP A 122 3.15 1.98 -3.26
N GLU A 123 2.34 0.97 -2.96
CA GLU A 123 2.79 -0.42 -2.86
C GLU A 123 3.42 -0.92 -4.16
N ALA A 124 2.80 -0.62 -5.31
CA ALA A 124 3.35 -0.97 -6.62
C ALA A 124 4.71 -0.31 -6.86
N THR A 125 4.89 0.96 -6.47
CA THR A 125 6.19 1.64 -6.62
C THR A 125 7.29 1.02 -5.76
N GLU A 126 6.92 0.51 -4.58
CA GLU A 126 7.82 -0.19 -3.67
C GLU A 126 8.20 -1.58 -4.22
N VAL A 127 7.22 -2.37 -4.66
CA VAL A 127 7.46 -3.70 -5.28
C VAL A 127 8.37 -3.59 -6.50
N LEU A 128 8.11 -2.60 -7.36
CA LEU A 128 8.92 -2.34 -8.55
C LEU A 128 10.28 -1.71 -8.20
N GLY A 129 10.46 -1.13 -7.02
CA GLY A 129 11.66 -0.39 -6.67
C GLY A 129 11.90 0.76 -7.65
N ILE A 130 10.90 1.63 -7.80
CA ILE A 130 10.89 2.68 -8.81
C ILE A 130 12.04 3.68 -8.61
N ARG A 131 12.69 4.06 -9.73
CA ARG A 131 13.77 5.05 -9.79
C ARG A 131 13.40 6.22 -10.71
N PRO A 132 13.60 7.49 -10.28
CA PRO A 132 13.97 7.90 -8.92
C PRO A 132 12.85 7.58 -7.90
N ALA A 133 13.20 7.58 -6.62
CA ALA A 133 12.23 7.39 -5.53
C ALA A 133 11.09 8.43 -5.64
N GLN A 134 9.88 8.04 -5.21
CA GLN A 134 8.67 8.84 -5.37
C GLN A 134 8.10 9.28 -4.00
N PRO A 135 8.83 10.09 -3.20
CA PRO A 135 8.44 10.44 -1.83
C PRO A 135 7.14 11.26 -1.76
N HIS A 136 6.75 11.92 -2.85
CA HIS A 136 5.49 12.68 -2.90
C HIS A 136 4.25 11.78 -2.80
N ILE A 137 4.33 10.50 -3.17
CA ILE A 137 3.20 9.57 -3.04
C ILE A 137 2.95 9.26 -1.57
N GLU A 138 4.02 8.91 -0.82
CA GLU A 138 3.94 8.73 0.63
C GLU A 138 3.49 10.03 1.33
N GLY A 139 4.05 11.16 0.92
CA GLY A 139 3.66 12.49 1.43
C GLY A 139 2.18 12.81 1.20
N HIS A 140 1.62 12.43 0.05
CA HIS A 140 0.20 12.60 -0.24
C HIS A 140 -0.69 11.77 0.68
N VAL A 141 -0.35 10.49 0.91
CA VAL A 141 -1.08 9.61 1.85
C VAL A 141 -1.04 10.17 3.27
N ILE A 142 0.15 10.58 3.73
CA ILE A 142 0.32 11.18 5.06
C ILE A 142 -0.50 12.46 5.19
N GLY A 143 -0.42 13.35 4.20
CA GLY A 143 -1.18 14.59 4.18
C GLY A 143 -2.69 14.34 4.23
N TYR A 144 -3.19 13.36 3.49
CA TYR A 144 -4.60 12.98 3.55
C TYR A 144 -4.98 12.52 4.96
N ILE A 145 -4.25 11.56 5.53
CA ILE A 145 -4.54 11.03 6.87
C ILE A 145 -4.53 12.17 7.89
N SER A 146 -3.54 13.06 7.88
CA SER A 146 -3.40 14.14 8.86
C SER A 146 -4.48 15.21 8.82
N HIS A 147 -5.16 15.42 7.69
CA HIS A 147 -6.15 16.49 7.54
C HIS A 147 -7.61 16.01 7.55
N TYR A 148 -7.85 14.72 7.33
CA TYR A 148 -9.20 14.17 7.24
C TYR A 148 -9.50 13.19 8.38
N ALA A 149 -10.75 13.19 8.83
CA ALA A 149 -11.29 12.14 9.68
C ALA A 149 -11.50 10.89 8.84
N ILE A 150 -10.61 9.90 8.98
CA ILE A 150 -10.66 8.70 8.14
C ILE A 150 -11.85 7.82 8.53
N THR A 151 -12.42 7.14 7.55
CA THR A 151 -13.49 6.15 7.80
C THR A 151 -12.92 4.82 8.31
N PRO A 152 -13.75 3.93 8.89
CA PRO A 152 -13.33 2.58 9.25
C PRO A 152 -12.70 1.79 8.09
N GLU A 153 -13.26 1.91 6.89
CA GLU A 153 -12.75 1.26 5.68
C GLU A 153 -11.38 1.82 5.28
N GLN A 154 -11.21 3.14 5.35
CA GLN A 154 -9.94 3.79 5.05
C GLN A 154 -8.86 3.41 6.05
N MET A 155 -9.19 3.38 7.36
CA MET A 155 -8.30 2.90 8.41
C MET A 155 -7.82 1.48 8.10
N TRP A 156 -8.76 0.61 7.71
CA TRP A 156 -8.48 -0.76 7.35
C TRP A 156 -7.51 -0.85 6.16
N VAL A 157 -7.81 -0.17 5.06
CA VAL A 157 -6.98 -0.22 3.84
C VAL A 157 -5.56 0.31 4.10
N VAL A 158 -5.41 1.41 4.85
CA VAL A 158 -4.10 1.97 5.21
C VAL A 158 -3.32 1.00 6.10
N ALA A 159 -4.00 0.38 7.08
CA ALA A 159 -3.38 -0.56 8.00
C ALA A 159 -2.85 -1.80 7.27
N VAL A 160 -3.64 -2.39 6.37
CA VAL A 160 -3.24 -3.53 5.53
C VAL A 160 -2.02 -3.20 4.69
N ALA A 161 -2.09 -2.11 3.93
CA ALA A 161 -1.01 -1.71 3.02
C ALA A 161 0.31 -1.45 3.76
N SER A 162 0.23 -1.11 5.05
CA SER A 162 1.40 -0.79 5.88
C SER A 162 1.82 -1.90 6.84
N LEU A 163 1.06 -3.00 6.94
CA LEU A 163 1.19 -3.99 8.01
C LEU A 163 2.57 -4.63 8.08
N HIS A 164 3.10 -5.05 6.92
CA HIS A 164 4.43 -5.66 6.78
C HIS A 164 5.58 -4.72 7.17
N ARG A 165 5.28 -3.43 7.38
CA ARG A 165 6.24 -2.36 7.64
C ARG A 165 5.88 -1.57 8.89
N ARG A 166 5.02 -2.10 9.77
CA ARG A 166 4.42 -1.37 10.90
C ARG A 166 5.42 -0.58 11.75
N GLN A 167 6.64 -1.08 11.92
CA GLN A 167 7.67 -0.42 12.73
C GLN A 167 8.35 0.75 12.01
N SER A 168 8.57 0.65 10.69
CA SER A 168 9.31 1.64 9.90
C SER A 168 8.40 2.60 9.11
N SER A 169 7.17 2.19 8.78
CA SER A 169 6.21 2.94 7.98
C SER A 169 5.76 4.24 8.65
N LYS A 170 6.05 5.37 8.01
CA LYS A 170 5.56 6.67 8.46
C LYS A 170 4.05 6.77 8.26
N ILE A 171 3.51 6.22 7.18
CA ILE A 171 2.06 6.10 6.94
C ILE A 171 1.36 5.40 8.11
N PHE A 172 1.88 4.25 8.56
CA PHE A 172 1.28 3.51 9.68
C PHE A 172 1.30 4.31 10.98
N ARG A 173 2.44 4.91 11.33
CA ARG A 173 2.54 5.73 12.55
C ARG A 173 1.61 6.93 12.51
N THR A 174 1.49 7.59 11.35
CA THR A 174 0.54 8.69 11.15
C THR A 174 -0.90 8.23 11.31
N LEU A 175 -1.27 7.07 10.73
CA LEU A 175 -2.60 6.47 10.88
C LEU A 175 -2.96 6.30 12.37
N ILE A 176 -2.12 5.58 13.12
CA ILE A 176 -2.36 5.30 14.54
C ILE A 176 -2.50 6.60 15.33
N HIS A 177 -1.56 7.54 15.12
CA HIS A 177 -1.60 8.81 15.82
C HIS A 177 -2.87 9.59 15.52
N GLN A 178 -3.24 9.72 14.25
CA GLN A 178 -4.37 10.57 13.85
C GLN A 178 -5.71 9.97 14.27
N VAL A 179 -5.88 8.65 14.16
CA VAL A 179 -7.09 7.97 14.66
C VAL A 179 -7.24 8.21 16.16
N ALA A 180 -6.18 7.94 16.94
CA ALA A 180 -6.21 8.14 18.38
C ALA A 180 -6.44 9.61 18.76
N TRP A 181 -5.80 10.54 18.06
CA TRP A 181 -5.97 11.97 18.29
C TRP A 181 -7.41 12.41 18.03
N ASN A 182 -8.01 11.99 16.91
CA ASN A 182 -9.39 12.29 16.57
C ASN A 182 -10.38 11.71 17.60
N LEU A 183 -10.12 10.50 18.12
CA LEU A 183 -10.91 9.90 19.20
C LEU A 183 -10.84 10.72 20.50
N VAL A 184 -9.64 11.10 20.93
CA VAL A 184 -9.42 11.88 22.16
C VAL A 184 -10.01 13.29 22.09
N HIS A 185 -10.00 13.89 20.90
CA HIS A 185 -10.52 15.24 20.66
C HIS A 185 -11.95 15.23 20.10
N GLN A 186 -12.65 14.09 20.16
CA GLN A 186 -14.06 13.96 19.76
C GLN A 186 -14.35 14.50 18.35
N ARG A 187 -13.42 14.25 17.42
CA ARG A 187 -13.57 14.65 16.00
C ARG A 187 -14.47 13.69 15.21
N TYR A 188 -14.73 12.51 15.76
CA TYR A 188 -15.74 11.58 15.23
C TYR A 188 -17.06 11.77 15.97
N SER A 189 -18.18 11.49 15.29
CA SER A 189 -19.44 11.23 15.98
C SER A 189 -19.30 9.98 16.86
N GLU A 190 -20.21 9.82 17.83
CA GLU A 190 -20.23 8.63 18.70
C GLU A 190 -20.34 7.33 17.89
N ASP A 191 -21.31 7.27 16.96
CA ASP A 191 -21.47 6.14 16.03
C ASP A 191 -20.21 5.90 15.19
N GLY A 192 -19.55 6.97 14.73
CA GLY A 192 -18.33 6.89 13.93
C GLY A 192 -17.13 6.38 14.74
N ALA A 193 -16.99 6.81 15.99
CA ALA A 193 -15.96 6.33 16.91
C ALA A 193 -16.18 4.84 17.24
N GLN A 194 -17.43 4.45 17.48
CA GLN A 194 -17.80 3.06 17.74
C GLN A 194 -17.51 2.17 16.51
N ALA A 195 -17.90 2.60 15.31
CA ALA A 195 -17.62 1.88 14.07
C ALA A 195 -16.11 1.71 13.81
N LEU A 196 -15.30 2.73 14.11
CA LEU A 196 -13.83 2.63 14.02
C LEU A 196 -13.27 1.59 14.99
N GLN A 197 -13.75 1.61 16.23
CA GLN A 197 -13.33 0.66 17.25
C GLN A 197 -13.75 -0.77 16.88
N ASP A 198 -14.98 -0.98 16.43
CA ASP A 198 -15.46 -2.29 15.96
C ASP A 198 -14.65 -2.80 14.78
N LYS A 199 -14.33 -1.93 13.82
CA LYS A 199 -13.49 -2.32 12.69
C LYS A 199 -12.06 -2.65 13.12
N ALA A 200 -11.51 -1.91 14.08
CA ALA A 200 -10.19 -2.21 14.64
C ALA A 200 -10.17 -3.54 15.39
N ARG A 201 -11.26 -3.92 16.10
CA ARG A 201 -11.37 -5.19 16.84
C ARG A 201 -11.27 -6.43 15.96
N GLU A 202 -11.61 -6.33 14.68
CA GLU A 202 -11.35 -7.40 13.70
C GLU A 202 -9.83 -7.71 13.58
N TRP A 203 -8.97 -6.80 14.05
CA TRP A 203 -7.51 -6.83 13.95
C TRP A 203 -6.87 -6.54 15.31
N PRO A 204 -6.70 -7.55 16.19
CA PRO A 204 -6.30 -7.36 17.59
C PRO A 204 -5.03 -6.51 17.78
N ASP A 205 -4.03 -6.71 16.93
CA ASP A 205 -2.78 -5.91 16.95
C ASP A 205 -3.02 -4.43 16.65
N LEU A 206 -3.90 -4.13 15.68
CA LEU A 206 -4.26 -2.77 15.31
C LEU A 206 -5.06 -2.11 16.44
N HIS A 207 -6.08 -2.79 16.95
CA HIS A 207 -6.89 -2.34 18.08
C HIS A 207 -6.02 -2.01 19.31
N PHE A 208 -5.16 -2.95 19.72
CA PHE A 208 -4.23 -2.74 20.83
C PHE A 208 -3.33 -1.52 20.63
N THR A 209 -2.83 -1.33 19.40
CA THR A 209 -1.94 -0.21 19.07
C THR A 209 -2.68 1.13 19.13
N ILE A 210 -3.92 1.18 18.64
CA ILE A 210 -4.79 2.35 18.72
C ILE A 210 -5.12 2.67 20.18
N ASP A 211 -5.58 1.69 20.95
CA ASP A 211 -5.95 1.86 22.35
C ASP A 211 -4.79 2.35 23.20
N LYS A 212 -3.61 1.75 23.03
CA LYS A 212 -2.38 2.23 23.70
C LYS A 212 -2.12 3.70 23.37
N LYS A 213 -2.31 4.10 22.12
CA LYS A 213 -2.08 5.49 21.70
C LYS A 213 -3.16 6.43 22.23
N VAL A 214 -4.43 5.98 22.30
CA VAL A 214 -5.52 6.74 22.92
C VAL A 214 -5.22 7.02 24.38
N THR A 215 -4.78 6.01 25.15
CA THR A 215 -4.39 6.19 26.55
C THR A 215 -3.26 7.21 26.70
N GLU A 216 -2.17 7.06 25.92
CA GLU A 216 -1.05 8.01 25.91
C GLU A 216 -1.51 9.45 25.62
N LEU A 217 -2.41 9.64 24.65
CA LEU A 217 -2.90 10.96 24.27
C LEU A 217 -3.88 11.55 25.28
N LYS A 218 -4.68 10.73 25.98
CA LYS A 218 -5.55 11.18 27.07
C LYS A 218 -4.74 11.74 28.23
N GLU A 219 -3.67 11.05 28.62
CA GLU A 219 -2.75 11.51 29.67
C GLU A 219 -2.09 12.84 29.29
N LYS A 220 -1.59 12.96 28.05
CA LYS A 220 -1.00 14.21 27.55
C LYS A 220 -2.00 15.36 27.50
N LYS A 221 -3.23 15.09 27.09
CA LYS A 221 -4.29 16.09 27.06
C LYS A 221 -4.63 16.58 28.46
N ALA A 222 -4.77 15.69 29.45
CA ALA A 222 -5.07 16.08 30.82
C ALA A 222 -4.00 17.02 31.41
N ILE A 223 -2.71 16.74 31.15
CA ILE A 223 -1.60 17.60 31.56
C ILE A 223 -1.67 18.96 30.87
N HIS A 224 -1.91 18.98 29.56
CA HIS A 224 -2.05 20.22 28.79
C HIS A 224 -3.23 21.08 29.29
N ASP A 225 -4.39 20.47 29.51
CA ASP A 225 -5.60 21.15 29.97
C ASP A 225 -5.39 21.72 31.39
N ALA A 226 -4.70 20.98 32.28
CA ALA A 226 -4.34 21.47 33.62
C ALA A 226 -3.41 22.70 33.57
N HIS A 227 -2.36 22.67 32.74
CA HIS A 227 -1.47 23.82 32.58
C HIS A 227 -2.16 25.03 31.94
N THR A 228 -3.12 24.79 31.03
CA THR A 228 -3.89 25.89 30.42
C THR A 228 -4.74 26.59 31.48
N LEU A 229 -5.41 25.83 32.36
CA LEU A 229 -6.19 26.37 33.46
C LEU A 229 -5.35 27.17 34.46
N GLU A 230 -4.14 26.69 34.79
CA GLU A 230 -3.20 27.40 35.67
C GLU A 230 -2.76 28.75 35.06
N TYR A 231 -2.47 28.78 33.76
CA TYR A 231 -2.10 30.00 33.05
C TYR A 231 -3.24 31.02 32.99
N ASP A 232 -4.46 30.55 32.70
CA ASP A 232 -5.65 31.40 32.66
C ASP A 232 -5.99 31.97 34.05
N GLN A 233 -5.76 31.20 35.13
CA GLN A 233 -5.92 31.69 36.51
C GLN A 233 -4.82 32.67 36.92
N ALA A 234 -3.57 32.46 36.48
CA ALA A 234 -2.45 33.36 36.75
C ALA A 234 -2.57 34.69 35.99
N THR A 235 -3.21 34.71 34.83
CA THR A 235 -3.44 35.94 34.02
C THR A 235 -4.69 36.72 34.43
N LEU A 236 -5.60 36.10 35.20
CA LEU A 236 -6.79 36.73 35.77
C LEU A 236 -6.60 37.25 37.21
N SER A 237 -5.45 37.02 37.84
CA SER A 237 -5.10 37.70 39.09
C SER A 237 -4.76 39.15 38.79
N PRO A 238 -5.58 40.14 39.19
CA PRO A 238 -5.14 41.53 39.15
C PRO A 238 -3.93 41.63 40.08
N THR A 239 -2.90 42.33 39.65
CA THR A 239 -2.00 43.00 40.59
C THR A 239 -2.85 43.94 41.44
N ASP A 240 -3.32 43.44 42.58
CA ASP A 240 -3.87 44.26 43.65
C ASP A 240 -2.69 44.98 44.32
N GLU A 241 -2.70 46.31 44.11
CA GLU A 241 -2.09 47.43 44.86
C GLU A 241 -0.56 47.47 45.09
#